data_AF-A0A843JP50-F1
#
_entry.id   AF-A0A843JP50-F1
#
_cell.length_a   1.000
_cell.length_b   1.000
_cell.length_c   1.000
_cell.angle_alpha   90.00
_cell.angle_beta   90.00
_cell.angle_gamma   90.00
#
_symmetry.space_group_name_H-M   'P 1'
#
loop_
_entity.id
_entity.type
_entity.pdbx_description
1 polymer ?
#
loop_
_entity_poly.entity_id
_entity_poly.type
_entity_poly.pdbx_seq_one_letter_code
_entity_poly.pdbx_strand_id
1 'polypeptide(L)'
;MYRMIIFILVTGLLFSTASADVAVEGVSTNFYQYAISNFEEFKDYIFLTSSAIWGWEYPFIIQDGTFGGGYKLDGFVLHAIPSADIDPDTIADINAGDALTDETRDSGVSSYLASLPFLTANISLPKGAFFEDDLEIENVTVVLNITALNETSFDVKKDAALFGYRDGTVIQVPMSGDDEPVPPAAS
;
A
#
# COMPACT_ATOMS: atom_id res chain seq x y z
N MET A 1 -40.64 -7.33 -27.95
CA MET A 1 -39.30 -7.03 -28.50
C MET A 1 -38.43 -6.21 -27.55
N TYR A 2 -38.98 -5.29 -26.74
CA TYR A 2 -38.20 -4.53 -25.74
C TYR A 2 -37.49 -5.36 -24.65
N ARG A 3 -38.06 -6.50 -24.23
CA ARG A 3 -37.47 -7.36 -23.20
C ARG A 3 -36.16 -8.04 -23.64
N MET A 4 -35.96 -8.25 -24.94
CA MET A 4 -34.74 -8.88 -25.48
C MET A 4 -33.59 -7.86 -25.60
N ILE A 5 -33.92 -6.59 -25.88
CA ILE A 5 -32.95 -5.48 -25.92
C ILE A 5 -32.40 -5.18 -24.53
N ILE A 6 -33.24 -5.23 -23.49
CA ILE A 6 -32.82 -5.05 -22.10
C ILE A 6 -31.86 -6.17 -21.67
N PHE A 7 -32.12 -7.41 -22.07
CA PHE A 7 -31.25 -8.54 -21.71
C PHE A 7 -29.85 -8.42 -22.32
N ILE A 8 -29.75 -7.95 -23.57
CA ILE A 8 -28.46 -7.71 -24.25
C ILE A 8 -27.71 -6.52 -23.62
N LEU A 9 -28.43 -5.45 -23.25
CA LEU A 9 -27.84 -4.26 -22.62
C LEU A 9 -27.28 -4.58 -21.22
N VAL A 10 -28.00 -5.39 -20.45
CA VAL A 10 -27.57 -5.84 -19.11
C VAL A 10 -26.38 -6.79 -19.22
N THR A 11 -26.35 -7.71 -20.19
CA THR A 11 -25.17 -8.56 -20.40
C THR A 11 -23.94 -7.75 -20.84
N GLY A 12 -24.10 -6.73 -21.69
CA GLY A 12 -22.99 -5.88 -22.12
C GLY A 12 -22.38 -5.03 -21.00
N LEU A 13 -23.18 -4.63 -20.00
CA LEU A 13 -22.72 -3.89 -18.81
C LEU A 13 -22.10 -4.80 -17.75
N LEU A 14 -22.40 -6.11 -17.76
CA LEU A 14 -21.83 -7.09 -16.82
C LEU A 14 -20.45 -7.61 -17.27
N PHE A 15 -20.01 -7.29 -18.49
CA PHE A 15 -18.67 -7.57 -18.98
C PHE A 15 -17.76 -6.34 -18.91
N SER A 16 -17.81 -5.56 -17.83
CA SER A 16 -16.62 -4.79 -17.42
C SER A 16 -15.57 -5.80 -16.95
N THR A 17 -14.95 -6.48 -17.91
CA THR A 17 -13.78 -7.32 -17.67
C THR A 17 -12.71 -6.42 -17.09
N ALA A 18 -12.49 -6.53 -15.78
CA ALA A 18 -11.30 -6.02 -15.13
C ALA A 18 -10.10 -6.55 -15.92
N SER A 19 -9.53 -5.70 -16.76
CA SER A 19 -8.41 -6.04 -17.63
C SER A 19 -7.17 -5.72 -16.83
N ALA A 20 -6.85 -6.61 -15.88
CA ALA A 20 -5.78 -6.40 -14.92
C ALA A 20 -4.36 -6.64 -15.48
N ASP A 21 -4.19 -6.74 -16.81
CA ASP A 21 -2.89 -7.13 -17.39
C ASP A 21 -2.77 -6.81 -18.90
N VAL A 22 -3.21 -5.64 -19.34
CA VAL A 22 -2.94 -5.18 -20.72
C VAL A 22 -1.83 -4.15 -20.67
N ALA A 23 -0.64 -4.51 -21.14
CA ALA A 23 0.43 -3.56 -21.36
C ALA A 23 -0.03 -2.49 -22.35
N VAL A 24 -0.08 -1.23 -21.89
CA VAL A 24 -0.37 -0.07 -22.73
C VAL A 24 0.98 0.44 -23.24
N GLU A 25 1.12 0.55 -24.56
CA GLU A 25 2.35 1.06 -25.17
C GLU A 25 2.61 2.51 -24.70
N GLY A 26 3.86 2.79 -24.30
CA GLY A 26 4.28 4.11 -23.83
C GLY A 26 4.00 4.40 -22.35
N VAL A 27 3.56 3.40 -21.57
CA VAL A 27 3.23 3.56 -20.16
C VAL A 27 3.82 2.42 -19.33
N SER A 28 4.56 2.78 -18.28
CA SER A 28 5.16 1.83 -17.33
C SER A 28 4.41 1.82 -15.99
N THR A 29 4.33 0.63 -15.38
CA THR A 29 3.89 0.49 -13.99
C THR A 29 5.03 0.89 -13.07
N ASN A 30 4.78 1.84 -12.19
CA ASN A 30 5.74 2.30 -11.19
C ASN A 30 5.22 1.95 -9.79
N PHE A 31 5.93 1.04 -9.12
CA PHE A 31 5.60 0.65 -7.76
C PHE A 31 6.05 1.72 -6.77
N TYR A 32 5.19 1.99 -5.79
CA TYR A 32 5.46 2.96 -4.74
C TYR A 32 6.21 2.30 -3.59
N GLN A 33 7.19 3.04 -3.08
CA GLN A 33 7.67 2.89 -1.71
C GLN A 33 6.97 3.92 -0.83
N TYR A 34 6.64 3.56 0.39
CA TYR A 34 6.08 4.46 1.38
C TYR A 34 7.08 4.66 2.51
N ALA A 35 7.15 5.88 3.04
CA ALA A 35 8.04 6.23 4.15
C ALA A 35 7.30 7.09 5.18
N ILE A 36 7.14 6.59 6.40
CA ILE A 36 6.54 7.30 7.52
C ILE A 36 7.59 8.23 8.13
N SER A 37 7.50 9.52 7.80
CA SER A 37 8.49 10.54 8.17
C SER A 37 8.73 10.70 9.67
N ASN A 38 7.69 10.50 10.48
CA ASN A 38 7.72 10.61 11.94
C ASN A 38 7.57 9.25 12.66
N PHE A 39 8.01 8.15 12.02
CA PHE A 39 7.94 6.80 12.58
C PHE A 39 8.56 6.70 13.98
N GLU A 40 9.73 7.30 14.18
CA GLU A 40 10.48 7.26 15.44
C GLU A 40 9.77 7.96 16.61
N GLU A 41 8.72 8.73 16.37
CA GLU A 41 7.95 9.41 17.42
C GLU A 41 6.96 8.45 18.14
N PHE A 42 6.68 7.27 17.57
CA PHE A 42 5.65 6.34 18.04
C PHE A 42 6.19 4.96 18.44
N LYS A 43 7.21 4.93 19.29
CA LYS A 43 7.92 3.69 19.71
C LYS A 43 7.07 2.71 20.51
N ASP A 44 5.98 3.19 21.10
CA ASP A 44 5.03 2.37 21.85
C ASP A 44 4.05 1.62 20.94
N TYR A 45 4.17 1.78 19.61
CA TYR A 45 3.38 1.09 18.61
C TYR A 45 4.26 0.31 17.63
N ILE A 46 3.71 -0.77 17.12
CA ILE A 46 4.22 -1.51 15.98
C ILE A 46 3.31 -1.22 14.80
N PHE A 47 3.92 -0.83 13.69
CA PHE A 47 3.22 -0.60 12.44
C PHE A 47 3.33 -1.82 11.54
N LEU A 48 2.21 -2.18 10.93
CA LEU A 48 2.11 -3.33 10.03
C LEU A 48 1.27 -2.95 8.83
N THR A 49 1.51 -3.57 7.68
CA THR A 49 0.55 -3.53 6.58
C THR A 49 -0.16 -4.87 6.46
N SER A 50 -1.44 -4.81 6.10
CA SER A 50 -2.17 -5.94 5.54
C SER A 50 -2.47 -5.66 4.06
N SER A 51 -2.88 -6.68 3.34
CA SER A 51 -3.32 -6.56 1.95
C SER A 51 -4.74 -5.96 1.88
N ALA A 52 -5.01 -5.09 0.90
CA ALA A 52 -6.32 -4.47 0.74
C ALA A 52 -7.38 -5.45 0.20
N ILE A 53 -6.99 -6.47 -0.57
CA ILE A 53 -7.90 -7.49 -1.12
C ILE A 53 -7.94 -8.76 -0.26
N TRP A 54 -6.79 -9.21 0.23
CA TRP A 54 -6.58 -10.49 0.94
C TRP A 54 -6.39 -10.31 2.46
N GLY A 55 -6.43 -9.08 2.97
CA GLY A 55 -6.36 -8.81 4.40
C GLY A 55 -5.05 -9.31 5.04
N TRP A 56 -5.17 -10.01 6.15
CA TRP A 56 -4.04 -10.54 6.94
C TRP A 56 -3.39 -11.79 6.34
N GLU A 57 -3.68 -12.17 5.09
CA GLU A 57 -2.95 -13.27 4.43
C GLU A 57 -1.49 -12.91 4.13
N TYR A 58 -1.20 -11.61 3.93
CA TYR A 58 0.15 -11.12 3.61
C TYR A 58 0.57 -9.95 4.52
N PRO A 59 0.73 -10.16 5.84
CA PRO A 59 1.12 -9.10 6.76
C PRO A 59 2.60 -8.72 6.63
N PHE A 60 2.92 -7.45 6.73
CA PHE A 60 4.31 -6.99 6.75
C PHE A 60 4.56 -6.05 7.92
N ILE A 61 5.54 -6.37 8.77
CA ILE A 61 5.96 -5.47 9.87
C ILE A 61 6.89 -4.40 9.32
N ILE A 62 6.61 -3.15 9.67
CA ILE A 62 7.41 -1.99 9.27
C ILE A 62 8.46 -1.74 10.35
N GLN A 63 9.73 -1.98 10.02
CA GLN A 63 10.84 -1.90 10.99
C GLN A 63 11.54 -0.53 11.03
N ASP A 64 11.65 0.14 9.89
CA ASP A 64 12.44 1.38 9.72
C ASP A 64 11.57 2.56 9.22
N GLY A 65 10.26 2.45 9.38
CA GLY A 65 9.29 3.40 8.86
C GLY A 65 9.09 3.32 7.35
N THR A 66 9.78 2.43 6.63
CA THR A 66 9.59 2.24 5.19
C THR A 66 8.92 0.93 4.88
N PHE A 67 8.07 0.94 3.86
CA PHE A 67 7.44 -0.26 3.34
C PHE A 67 7.13 -0.09 1.86
N GLY A 68 7.12 -1.18 1.14
CA GLY A 68 6.93 -1.21 -0.29
C GLY A 68 7.08 -2.65 -0.77
N GLY A 69 6.77 -2.87 -2.04
CA GLY A 69 6.59 -4.25 -2.52
C GLY A 69 5.31 -4.88 -1.96
N GLY A 70 4.95 -6.08 -2.40
CA GLY A 70 3.67 -6.70 -2.03
C GLY A 70 3.18 -7.68 -3.08
N TYR A 71 2.12 -8.42 -2.77
CA TYR A 71 1.61 -9.46 -3.65
C TYR A 71 0.70 -8.87 -4.74
N LYS A 72 1.09 -9.02 -6.02
CA LYS A 72 0.35 -8.53 -7.22
C LYS A 72 0.07 -7.02 -7.15
N LEU A 73 -0.91 -6.48 -7.88
CA LEU A 73 -1.27 -5.05 -7.89
C LEU A 73 -2.10 -4.62 -6.65
N ASP A 74 -2.02 -5.35 -5.55
CA ASP A 74 -2.83 -5.08 -4.37
C ASP A 74 -2.25 -3.94 -3.51
N GLY A 75 -3.13 -3.09 -3.02
CA GLY A 75 -2.78 -1.97 -2.14
C GLY A 75 -2.53 -2.42 -0.70
N PHE A 76 -2.11 -1.46 0.11
CA PHE A 76 -1.79 -1.66 1.52
C PHE A 76 -2.88 -1.07 2.41
N VAL A 77 -3.15 -1.75 3.51
CA VAL A 77 -3.88 -1.21 4.65
C VAL A 77 -2.89 -1.09 5.79
N LEU A 78 -2.64 0.13 6.24
CA LEU A 78 -1.68 0.40 7.31
C LEU A 78 -2.38 0.27 8.68
N HIS A 79 -1.77 -0.48 9.58
CA HIS A 79 -2.27 -0.74 10.93
C HIS A 79 -1.24 -0.34 11.98
N ALA A 80 -1.73 -0.01 13.17
CA ALA A 80 -0.93 0.23 14.36
C ALA A 80 -1.46 -0.63 15.51
N ILE A 81 -0.54 -1.30 16.21
CA ILE A 81 -0.84 -2.13 17.39
C ILE A 81 0.05 -1.64 18.53
N PRO A 82 -0.47 -1.43 19.75
CA PRO A 82 0.39 -1.15 20.89
C PRO A 82 1.41 -2.26 21.07
N SER A 83 2.69 -1.92 21.23
CA SER A 83 3.78 -2.89 21.36
C SER A 83 3.60 -3.86 22.54
N ALA A 84 2.81 -3.47 23.55
CA ALA A 84 2.48 -4.30 24.70
C ALA A 84 1.48 -5.43 24.40
N ASP A 85 0.71 -5.32 23.33
CA ASP A 85 -0.35 -6.27 22.97
C ASP A 85 0.12 -7.37 22.01
N ILE A 86 1.32 -7.23 21.45
CA ILE A 86 1.90 -8.22 20.54
C ILE A 86 2.85 -9.18 21.27
N ASP A 87 2.83 -10.43 20.85
CA ASP A 87 3.78 -11.44 21.30
C ASP A 87 5.12 -11.25 20.59
N PRO A 88 6.22 -11.00 21.33
CA PRO A 88 7.56 -10.84 20.74
C PRO A 88 8.01 -12.01 19.88
N ASP A 89 7.57 -13.23 20.18
CA ASP A 89 7.93 -14.42 19.41
C ASP A 89 7.27 -14.39 18.01
N THR A 90 6.06 -13.82 17.90
CA THR A 90 5.39 -13.62 16.62
C THR A 90 6.10 -12.58 15.74
N ILE A 91 6.65 -11.51 16.35
CA ILE A 91 7.45 -10.52 15.63
C ILE A 91 8.69 -11.18 15.01
N ALA A 92 9.35 -12.05 15.77
CA ALA A 92 10.53 -12.77 15.30
C ALA A 92 10.20 -13.70 14.12
N ASP A 93 9.06 -14.40 14.16
CA ASP A 93 8.62 -15.28 13.08
C ASP A 93 8.30 -14.51 11.78
N ILE A 94 7.65 -13.34 11.89
CA ILE A 94 7.38 -12.47 10.74
C ILE A 94 8.68 -11.91 10.15
N ASN A 95 9.63 -11.53 11.00
CA ASN A 95 10.91 -10.96 10.57
C ASN A 95 11.90 -12.00 10.03
N ALA A 96 11.76 -13.27 10.43
CA ALA A 96 12.64 -14.37 10.00
C ALA A 96 12.29 -14.94 8.62
N GLY A 97 11.07 -14.68 8.12
CA GLY A 97 10.66 -15.04 6.78
C GLY A 97 11.01 -13.95 5.77
N ASP A 98 12.03 -14.17 4.94
CA ASP A 98 12.14 -13.47 3.65
C ASP A 98 10.82 -13.67 2.91
N ALA A 99 9.98 -12.62 2.87
CA ALA A 99 8.70 -12.58 2.18
C ALA A 99 7.84 -13.83 2.38
N LEU A 100 7.06 -13.87 3.47
CA LEU A 100 5.90 -14.77 3.69
C LEU A 100 5.67 -15.77 2.56
N THR A 101 6.41 -16.88 2.58
CA THR A 101 6.18 -17.99 1.67
C THR A 101 4.81 -18.59 1.99
N ASP A 102 4.21 -19.31 1.05
CA ASP A 102 2.91 -19.99 1.27
C ASP A 102 2.89 -20.88 2.53
N GLU A 103 4.05 -21.26 3.07
CA GLU A 103 4.23 -22.05 4.29
C GLU A 103 4.04 -21.27 5.61
N THR A 104 4.26 -19.95 5.65
CA THR A 104 3.94 -19.12 6.83
C THR A 104 2.45 -18.74 6.89
N ARG A 105 1.70 -18.95 5.81
CA ARG A 105 0.25 -18.76 5.75
C ARG A 105 -0.51 -19.71 6.68
N ASP A 106 0.09 -20.85 7.02
CA ASP A 106 -0.51 -21.93 7.84
C ASP A 106 -0.06 -21.90 9.31
N SER A 107 0.81 -20.96 9.71
CA SER A 107 1.36 -20.90 11.08
C SER A 107 0.43 -20.25 12.12
N GLY A 108 -0.74 -19.76 11.70
CA GLY A 108 -1.70 -19.09 12.58
C GLY A 108 -1.40 -17.61 12.86
N VAL A 109 -0.28 -17.07 12.36
CA VAL A 109 0.11 -15.65 12.52
C VAL A 109 -0.95 -14.70 11.98
N SER A 110 -1.50 -14.96 10.79
CA SER A 110 -2.59 -14.17 10.20
C SER A 110 -3.82 -14.08 11.11
N SER A 111 -4.22 -15.20 11.69
CA SER A 111 -5.37 -15.27 12.60
C SER A 111 -5.08 -14.56 13.92
N TYR A 112 -3.85 -14.66 14.42
CA TYR A 112 -3.42 -13.95 15.61
C TYR A 112 -3.44 -12.43 15.42
N LEU A 113 -2.80 -11.91 14.36
CA LEU A 113 -2.79 -10.48 14.05
C LEU A 113 -4.21 -9.94 13.83
N ALA A 114 -5.07 -10.69 13.15
CA ALA A 114 -6.47 -10.34 12.95
C ALA A 114 -7.29 -10.30 14.26
N SER A 115 -6.82 -10.94 15.32
CA SER A 115 -7.49 -10.97 16.62
C SER A 115 -7.06 -9.87 17.60
N LEU A 116 -5.93 -9.22 17.33
CA LEU A 116 -5.39 -8.17 18.18
C LEU A 116 -6.20 -6.87 18.08
N PRO A 117 -6.20 -6.03 19.14
CA PRO A 117 -6.74 -4.69 19.06
C PRO A 117 -5.80 -3.81 18.21
N PHE A 118 -6.08 -3.72 16.92
CA PHE A 118 -5.35 -2.85 15.99
C PHE A 118 -6.18 -1.64 15.58
N LEU A 119 -5.49 -0.56 15.27
CA LEU A 119 -6.05 0.63 14.63
C LEU A 119 -5.70 0.59 13.15
N THR A 120 -6.62 0.99 12.29
CA THR A 120 -6.39 1.09 10.84
C THR A 120 -6.29 2.55 10.44
N ALA A 121 -5.27 2.87 9.64
CA ALA A 121 -5.05 4.21 9.13
C ALA A 121 -6.20 4.66 8.23
N ASN A 122 -6.55 5.94 8.29
CA ASN A 122 -7.62 6.56 7.52
C ASN A 122 -7.25 6.89 6.05
N ILE A 123 -6.32 6.17 5.44
CA ILE A 123 -5.74 6.52 4.13
C ILE A 123 -5.70 5.34 3.15
N SER A 124 -5.84 5.65 1.85
CA SER A 124 -5.62 4.70 0.76
C SER A 124 -4.17 4.68 0.28
N LEU A 125 -3.58 3.48 0.25
CA LEU A 125 -2.19 3.25 -0.12
C LEU A 125 -2.12 2.27 -1.30
N PRO A 126 -2.37 2.72 -2.54
CA PRO A 126 -2.25 1.85 -3.72
C PRO A 126 -0.80 1.36 -3.89
N LYS A 127 -0.61 0.22 -4.56
CA LYS A 127 0.74 -0.32 -4.78
C LYS A 127 1.60 0.55 -5.68
N GLY A 128 0.97 1.27 -6.60
CA GLY A 128 1.64 2.01 -7.65
C GLY A 128 0.64 2.60 -8.62
N ALA A 129 1.17 3.28 -9.63
CA ALA A 129 0.38 3.83 -10.72
C ALA A 129 1.11 3.66 -12.05
N PHE A 130 0.43 4.08 -13.10
CA PHE A 130 0.91 4.06 -14.47
C PHE A 130 1.41 5.46 -14.85
N PHE A 131 2.64 5.56 -15.35
CA PHE A 131 3.22 6.81 -15.83
C PHE A 131 3.78 6.63 -17.25
N GLU A 132 3.81 7.73 -18.00
CA GLU A 132 4.38 7.76 -19.35
C GLU A 132 5.88 7.40 -19.32
N ASP A 133 6.33 6.59 -20.27
CA ASP A 133 7.71 6.07 -20.33
C ASP A 133 8.76 7.16 -20.58
N ASP A 134 8.37 8.23 -21.28
CA ASP A 134 9.22 9.37 -21.63
C ASP A 134 9.55 10.26 -20.44
N LEU A 135 8.82 10.12 -19.33
CA LEU A 135 9.16 10.77 -18.06
C LEU A 135 10.40 10.15 -17.41
N GLU A 136 10.85 8.97 -17.85
CA GLU A 136 12.06 8.28 -17.34
C GLU A 136 12.08 8.12 -15.80
N ILE A 137 10.92 7.94 -15.18
CA ILE A 137 10.79 7.68 -13.74
C ILE A 137 11.36 6.28 -13.44
N GLU A 138 12.21 6.20 -12.43
CA GLU A 138 12.82 4.95 -11.95
C GLU A 138 12.17 4.49 -10.64
N ASN A 139 11.89 5.41 -9.72
CA ASN A 139 11.23 5.10 -8.45
C ASN A 139 10.31 6.24 -7.98
N VAL A 140 9.33 5.88 -7.15
CA VAL A 140 8.44 6.84 -6.50
C VAL A 140 8.31 6.49 -5.04
N THR A 141 8.66 7.44 -4.16
CA THR A 141 8.51 7.31 -2.72
C THR A 141 7.46 8.28 -2.20
N VAL A 142 6.39 7.77 -1.60
CA VAL A 142 5.33 8.56 -0.98
C VAL A 142 5.64 8.73 0.51
N VAL A 143 5.83 9.99 0.92
CA VAL A 143 6.11 10.37 2.30
C VAL A 143 4.80 10.50 3.06
N LEU A 144 4.68 9.69 4.11
CA LEU A 144 3.55 9.67 5.02
C LEU A 144 3.89 10.41 6.31
N ASN A 145 2.87 10.96 6.96
CA ASN A 145 2.98 11.58 8.27
C ASN A 145 1.79 11.19 9.14
N ILE A 146 2.09 10.66 10.32
CA ILE A 146 1.07 10.31 11.32
C ILE A 146 0.67 11.60 12.03
N THR A 147 -0.60 11.96 11.89
CA THR A 147 -1.16 13.20 12.45
C THR A 147 -1.91 12.97 13.75
N ALA A 148 -2.43 11.76 13.97
CA ALA A 148 -2.99 11.32 15.24
C ALA A 148 -2.78 9.81 15.42
N LEU A 149 -2.32 9.41 16.60
CA LEU A 149 -2.28 8.01 17.01
C LEU A 149 -2.59 7.92 18.51
N ASN A 150 -3.71 7.29 18.86
CA ASN A 150 -4.16 7.01 20.22
C ASN A 150 -5.08 5.79 20.23
N GLU A 151 -5.64 5.41 21.38
CA GLU A 151 -6.51 4.23 21.57
C GLU A 151 -7.70 4.09 20.59
N THR A 152 -8.10 5.17 19.91
CA THR A 152 -9.30 5.18 19.05
C THR A 152 -9.08 5.72 17.64
N SER A 153 -7.94 6.36 17.36
CA SER A 153 -7.68 6.99 16.07
C SER A 153 -6.28 6.70 15.57
N PHE A 154 -6.18 6.41 14.28
CA PHE A 154 -4.92 6.35 13.56
C PHE A 154 -5.08 7.14 12.25
N ASP A 155 -4.64 8.39 12.26
CA ASP A 155 -4.78 9.31 11.14
C ASP A 155 -3.42 9.56 10.49
N VAL A 156 -3.35 9.31 9.18
CA VAL A 156 -2.14 9.44 8.38
C VAL A 156 -2.45 10.31 7.16
N LYS A 157 -1.51 11.17 6.78
CA LYS A 157 -1.59 11.95 5.54
C LYS A 157 -0.39 11.69 4.64
N LYS A 158 -0.57 11.89 3.34
CA LYS A 158 0.54 12.03 2.38
C LYS A 158 1.06 13.47 2.43
N ASP A 159 2.32 13.65 2.76
CA ASP A 159 2.97 14.97 2.78
C ASP A 159 3.62 15.31 1.45
N ALA A 160 4.25 14.33 0.81
CA ALA A 160 4.94 14.52 -0.46
C ALA A 160 5.11 13.21 -1.23
N ALA A 161 5.39 13.32 -2.52
CA ALA A 161 5.94 12.25 -3.34
C ALA A 161 7.33 12.66 -3.86
N LEU A 162 8.30 11.74 -3.78
CA LEU A 162 9.63 11.88 -4.34
C LEU A 162 9.69 11.05 -5.62
N PHE A 163 9.89 11.71 -6.75
CA PHE A 163 10.08 11.07 -8.05
C PHE A 163 11.57 11.02 -8.35
N GLY A 164 12.17 9.83 -8.36
CA GLY A 164 13.53 9.62 -8.82
C GLY A 164 13.54 9.23 -10.30
N TYR A 165 14.38 9.92 -11.06
CA TYR A 165 14.53 9.80 -12.50
C TYR A 165 15.81 9.04 -12.85
N ARG A 166 15.85 8.40 -14.02
CA ARG A 166 17.00 7.61 -14.49
C ARG A 166 18.31 8.38 -14.60
N ASP A 167 18.25 9.70 -14.74
CA ASP A 167 19.41 10.59 -14.76
C ASP A 167 19.99 10.86 -13.35
N GLY A 168 19.35 10.34 -12.30
CA GLY A 168 19.68 10.53 -10.89
C GLY A 168 19.01 11.72 -10.23
N THR A 169 18.20 12.50 -10.96
CA THR A 169 17.44 13.63 -10.42
C THR A 169 16.33 13.11 -9.50
N VAL A 170 16.09 13.82 -8.39
CA VAL A 170 14.96 13.56 -7.51
C VAL A 170 14.14 14.84 -7.35
N ILE A 171 12.86 14.79 -7.70
CA ILE A 171 11.95 15.93 -7.52
C ILE A 171 10.92 15.59 -6.45
N GLN A 172 10.81 16.48 -5.46
CA GLN A 172 9.79 16.40 -4.43
C GLN A 172 8.56 17.21 -4.85
N VAL A 173 7.40 16.56 -4.86
CA VAL A 173 6.10 17.18 -5.10
C VAL A 173 5.29 17.14 -3.80
N PRO A 174 4.85 18.29 -3.25
CA PRO A 174 3.98 18.29 -2.07
C PRO A 174 2.63 17.66 -2.41
N MET A 175 2.09 16.87 -1.49
CA MET A 175 0.77 16.26 -1.62
C MET A 175 -0.23 16.94 -0.69
N SER A 176 -1.50 16.96 -1.08
CA SER A 176 -2.58 17.52 -0.29
C SER A 176 -3.75 16.55 -0.32
N GLY A 177 -3.91 15.78 0.77
CA GLY A 177 -4.95 14.76 0.87
C GLY A 177 -4.51 13.41 0.32
N ASP A 178 -5.49 12.63 -0.15
CA ASP A 178 -5.32 11.21 -0.48
C ASP A 178 -5.08 10.92 -1.96
N ASP A 179 -4.94 11.97 -2.76
CA ASP A 179 -4.74 11.88 -4.21
C ASP A 179 -3.53 11.00 -4.58
N GLU A 180 -3.53 10.48 -5.80
CA GLU A 180 -2.39 9.76 -6.33
C GLU A 180 -1.24 10.72 -6.65
N PRO A 181 0.03 10.31 -6.44
CA PRO A 181 1.19 11.07 -6.88
C PRO A 181 1.14 11.42 -8.36
N VAL A 182 1.25 12.72 -8.68
CA VAL A 182 1.35 13.21 -10.06
C VAL A 182 2.79 13.64 -10.33
N PRO A 183 3.47 13.07 -11.34
CA PRO A 183 4.82 13.46 -11.67
C PRO A 183 4.84 14.90 -12.19
N PRO A 184 5.88 15.69 -11.84
CA PRO A 184 6.07 17.00 -12.43
C PRO A 184 6.42 16.86 -13.92
N ALA A 185 6.03 17.85 -14.73
CA ALA A 185 6.37 17.86 -16.14
C ALA A 185 7.90 17.80 -16.30
N ALA A 186 8.38 16.87 -17.13
CA ALA A 186 9.78 16.83 -17.54
C ALA A 186 10.12 18.16 -18.24
N SER A 187 11.12 18.88 -17.72
CA SER A 187 11.56 20.18 -18.21
C SER A 187 12.66 20.06 -19.25
#